data_AF-A0A7W8AN80-F1
#
_entry.id   AF-A0A7W8AN80-F1
#
_cell.length_a   1.000
_cell.length_b   1.000
_cell.length_c   1.000
_cell.angle_alpha   90.00
_cell.angle_beta   90.00
_cell.angle_gamma   90.00
#
_symmetry.space_group_name_H-M   'P 1'
#
loop_
_entity.id
_entity.type
_entity.pdbx_description
1 polymer ?
#
loop_
_entity_poly.entity_id
_entity_poly.type
_entity_poly.pdbx_seq_one_letter_code
_entity_poly.pdbx_strand_id
1 'polypeptide(L)' 'MYDLGGGSAVYDDSPLQRRFRDAATATAHIQVSPATWETTGRILLGIPTDAALL' A
#
# COMPACT_ATOMS: atom_id res chain seq x y z
N MET A 1 2.14 12.48 -7.68
CA MET A 1 2.95 12.18 -8.89
C MET A 1 2.08 11.89 -10.10
N TYR A 2 1.15 10.93 -10.05
CA TYR A 2 0.21 10.66 -11.14
C TYR A 2 -0.60 11.91 -11.55
N ASP A 3 -1.23 12.58 -10.59
CA ASP A 3 -2.04 13.79 -10.85
C ASP A 3 -1.21 14.96 -11.41
N LEU A 4 0.04 15.09 -10.96
CA LEU A 4 0.97 16.12 -11.44
C LEU A 4 1.47 15.82 -12.87
N GLY A 5 1.44 14.55 -13.31
CA GLY A 5 1.79 14.16 -14.68
C GLY A 5 0.76 14.60 -15.72
N GLY A 6 -0.43 15.03 -15.28
CA GLY A 6 -1.51 15.53 -16.12
C GLY A 6 -1.91 14.52 -17.21
N GLY A 7 -2.32 15.03 -18.38
CA GLY A 7 -2.79 14.19 -19.49
C GLY A 7 -1.72 13.23 -20.04
N SER A 8 -0.43 13.54 -19.90
CA SER A 8 0.63 12.63 -20.38
C SER A 8 0.69 11.32 -19.58
N ALA A 9 0.13 11.30 -18.37
CA ALA A 9 0.11 10.11 -17.54
C ALA A 9 -0.84 9.03 -18.07
N VAL A 10 -1.89 9.38 -18.81
CA VAL A 10 -2.98 8.43 -19.16
C VAL A 10 -2.68 7.52 -20.35
N TYR A 11 -1.63 7.82 -21.13
CA TYR A 11 -1.26 7.02 -22.29
C TYR A 11 -0.65 5.68 -21.86
N ASP A 12 -0.91 4.63 -22.64
CA ASP A 12 -0.51 3.27 -22.28
C ASP A 12 1.03 3.10 -22.22
N ASP A 13 1.75 3.80 -23.10
CA ASP A 13 3.21 3.84 -23.13
C ASP A 13 3.82 4.66 -21.97
N SER A 14 3.01 5.47 -21.29
CA SER A 14 3.45 6.24 -20.13
C SER A 14 3.81 5.30 -18.98
N PRO A 15 5.05 5.34 -18.49
CA PRO A 15 5.45 4.43 -17.43
C PRO A 15 4.93 4.90 -16.06
N LEU A 16 4.26 6.06 -15.97
CA LEU A 16 3.67 6.59 -14.75
C LEU A 16 2.34 5.90 -14.40
N GLN A 17 1.42 5.71 -15.36
CA GLN A 17 0.17 4.99 -15.08
C GLN A 17 0.39 3.54 -14.72
N ARG A 18 1.35 2.86 -15.38
CA ARG A 18 1.68 1.47 -15.06
C ARG A 18 2.13 1.34 -13.60
N ARG A 19 3.12 2.12 -13.18
CA ARG A 19 3.62 2.10 -11.80
C ARG A 19 2.56 2.49 -10.77
N PHE A 20 1.68 3.42 -11.11
CA PHE A 20 0.58 3.79 -10.22
C PHE A 20 -0.37 2.62 -9.97
N ARG A 21 -0.78 1.92 -11.04
CA ARG A 21 -1.63 0.72 -10.93
C ARG A 21 -0.92 -0.43 -10.23
N ASP A 22 0.37 -0.64 -10.50
CA ASP A 22 1.17 -1.66 -9.83
C ASP A 22 1.23 -1.40 -8.33
N ALA A 23 1.52 -0.16 -7.91
CA ALA A 23 1.54 0.23 -6.51
C ALA A 23 0.16 0.08 -5.84
N ALA A 24 -0.91 0.50 -6.53
CA ALA A 24 -2.28 0.31 -6.04
C ALA A 24 -2.69 -1.16 -5.92
N THR A 25 -2.12 -2.04 -6.75
CA THR A 25 -2.36 -3.49 -6.64
C THR A 25 -1.59 -4.08 -5.46
N ALA A 26 -0.36 -3.63 -5.23
CA ALA A 26 0.46 -4.08 -4.11
C ALA A 26 -0.20 -3.79 -2.75
N THR A 27 -1.02 -2.73 -2.63
CA THR A 27 -1.75 -2.43 -1.38
C THR A 27 -2.81 -3.47 -1.01
N ALA A 28 -3.22 -4.33 -1.95
CA ALA A 28 -4.14 -5.44 -1.67
C ALA A 28 -3.46 -6.61 -0.93
N HIS A 29 -2.12 -6.61 -0.82
CA HIS A 29 -1.40 -7.65 -0.11
C HIS A 29 -1.64 -7.56 1.41
N ILE A 30 -1.97 -8.69 2.05
CA ILE A 30 -2.43 -8.71 3.45
C ILE A 30 -1.41 -8.10 4.43
N GLN A 31 -0.11 -8.32 4.20
CA GLN A 31 0.96 -7.77 5.06
C GLN A 31 1.08 -6.24 5.02
N VAL A 32 0.52 -5.56 4.01
CA VAL A 32 0.50 -4.08 3.92
C VAL A 32 -0.90 -3.50 4.10
N SER A 33 -1.86 -4.33 4.52
CA SER A 33 -3.22 -3.92 4.81
C SER A 33 -3.28 -2.98 6.02
N PRO A 34 -4.19 -1.98 6.03
CA PRO A 34 -4.47 -1.17 7.22
C PRO A 34 -4.88 -1.99 8.45
N ALA A 35 -5.36 -3.23 8.27
CA ALA A 35 -5.67 -4.13 9.38
C ALA A 35 -4.46 -4.40 10.29
N THR A 36 -3.23 -4.26 9.77
CA THR A 36 -1.99 -4.40 10.55
C THR A 36 -1.78 -3.29 11.59
N TRP A 37 -2.51 -2.17 11.50
CA TRP A 37 -2.40 -1.05 12.45
C TRP A 37 -2.83 -1.44 13.87
N GLU A 38 -3.85 -2.29 14.00
CA GLU A 38 -4.28 -2.79 15.31
C GLU A 38 -3.16 -3.64 15.95
N THR A 39 -2.68 -4.67 15.24
CA THR A 39 -1.62 -5.56 15.71
C THR A 39 -0.36 -4.77 16.07
N THR A 40 0.04 -3.82 15.22
CA THR A 40 1.19 -2.93 15.46
C THR A 40 0.97 -2.08 16.71
N GLY A 41 -0.22 -1.50 16.88
CA GLY A 41 -0.57 -0.71 18.06
C GLY A 41 -0.53 -1.52 19.36
N ARG A 42 -1.05 -2.76 19.33
CA ARG A 42 -1.01 -3.66 20.49
C ARG A 42 0.42 -4.01 20.91
N ILE A 43 1.32 -4.23 19.94
CA ILE A 43 2.76 -4.44 20.19
C ILE A 43 3.36 -3.19 20.84
N LEU A 44 3.11 -2.00 20.29
CA LEU A 44 3.66 -0.74 20.82
C LEU A 44 3.15 -0.41 22.23
N LEU A 45 1.96 -0.89 22.61
CA LEU A 45 1.36 -0.71 23.93
C LEU A 45 1.70 -1.85 24.92
N GLY A 46 2.50 -2.85 24.51
CA GLY A 46 2.87 -3.97 25.38
C GLY A 46 1.74 -4.97 25.66
N ILE A 47 0.70 -5.00 24.83
CA ILE A 47 -0.43 -5.93 24.96
C ILE A 47 -0.01 -7.29 24.39
N PRO A 48 -0.27 -8.43 25.07
CA PRO A 48 0.02 -9.76 24.53
C PRO A 48 -0.65 -9.97 23.16
N THR A 49 0.16 -10.17 22.11
CA THR A 49 -0.29 -10.14 20.71
C THR A 49 0.32 -11.30 19.92
N ASP A 50 -0.50 -11.99 19.13
CA ASP A 50 -0.04 -12.94 18.11
C ASP A 50 0.30 -12.16 16.83
N ALA A 51 1.54 -12.28 16.38
CA ALA A 51 2.10 -11.55 15.25
C ALA A 51 2.45 -12.47 14.07
N ALA A 52 1.93 -13.70 14.01
CA ALA A 52 2.27 -14.67 12.95
C ALA A 52 1.94 -14.20 11.51
N LEU A 53 1.06 -13.21 11.36
CA LEU A 53 0.63 -12.64 10.08
C LEU A 53 1.27 -11.27 9.74
N LEU A 54 2.16 -10.76 10.61
CA LEU A 54 3.07 -9.66 10.29
C LEU A 54 4.32 -10.22 9.61
#